data_AF-X0V586-F1
#
_entry.id   AF-X0V586-F1
#
_cell.length_a   1.000
_cell.length_b   1.000
_cell.length_c   1.000
_cell.angle_alpha   90.00
_cell.angle_beta   90.00
_cell.angle_gamma   90.00
#
_symmetry.space_group_name_H-M   'P 1'
#
loop_
_entity.id
_entity.type
_entity.pdbx_description
1 polymer ?
#
loop_
_entity_poly.entity_id
_entity_poly.type
_entity_poly.pdbx_seq_one_letter_code
_entity_poly.pdbx_strand_id
1 'polypeptide(L)'
;QHYKHLEHLYHFQSETLAALFKKSGLEMVHRTWRYAGKHVSFGFVRERAKRLHPSMSRLLRPLAPLDRLSMYVNPGDEIIAVARKAVAADVPAG
;
A
#
# COMPACT_ATOMS: atom_id res chain seq x y z
N GLN A 1 -17.56 -13.71 -13.94
CA GLN A 1 -17.58 -12.24 -14.00
C GLN A 1 -16.53 -11.71 -13.01
N HIS A 2 -15.41 -11.19 -13.53
CA HIS A 2 -14.29 -10.69 -12.71
C HIS A 2 -14.46 -9.17 -12.54
N TYR A 3 -14.82 -8.73 -11.34
CA TYR A 3 -15.08 -7.33 -11.00
C TYR A 3 -13.78 -6.68 -10.47
N LYS A 4 -12.81 -6.37 -11.34
CA LYS A 4 -11.56 -5.67 -10.93
C LYS A 4 -10.93 -4.78 -12.03
N HIS A 5 -11.71 -4.24 -12.95
CA HIS A 5 -11.18 -3.44 -14.08
C HIS A 5 -10.99 -1.94 -13.81
N LEU A 6 -11.10 -1.46 -12.57
CA LEU A 6 -10.89 -0.04 -12.22
C LEU A 6 -9.73 0.21 -11.23
N GLU A 7 -8.98 -0.83 -10.86
CA GLU A 7 -7.75 -0.66 -10.08
C GLU A 7 -6.57 -0.58 -11.06
N HIS A 8 -6.24 0.63 -11.51
CA HIS A 8 -5.00 0.87 -12.24
C HIS A 8 -3.86 0.93 -11.23
N LEU A 9 -3.12 -0.17 -11.09
CA LEU A 9 -1.91 -0.21 -10.28
C LEU A 9 -0.78 0.50 -11.03
N TYR A 10 -0.35 1.65 -10.51
CA TYR A 10 0.81 2.38 -10.99
C TYR A 10 1.88 2.39 -9.90
N HIS A 11 3.13 2.14 -10.28
CA HIS A 11 4.27 2.21 -9.37
C HIS A 11 4.91 3.57 -9.51
N PHE A 12 4.95 4.33 -8.42
CA PHE A 12 5.55 5.67 -8.39
C PHE A 12 6.63 5.73 -7.31
N GLN A 13 7.75 6.37 -7.63
CA GLN A 13 8.62 6.87 -6.59
C GLN A 13 7.94 8.06 -5.89
N SER A 14 8.28 8.28 -4.63
CA SER A 14 7.67 9.32 -3.80
C SER A 14 7.82 10.72 -4.41
N GLU A 15 8.94 10.96 -5.08
CA GLU A 15 9.27 12.20 -5.79
C GLU A 15 8.38 12.36 -7.03
N THR A 16 8.11 11.26 -7.74
CA THR A 16 7.19 11.25 -8.89
C THR A 16 5.78 11.61 -8.47
N LEU A 17 5.30 11.09 -7.33
CA LEU A 17 3.98 11.41 -6.80
C LEU A 17 3.84 12.90 -6.48
N ALA A 18 4.86 13.50 -5.85
CA ALA A 18 4.89 14.94 -5.56
C ALA A 18 4.87 15.79 -6.85
N ALA A 19 5.66 15.39 -7.85
CA ALA A 19 5.70 16.07 -9.14
C ALA A 19 4.36 15.98 -9.89
N LEU A 20 3.69 14.82 -9.82
CA LEU A 20 2.36 14.62 -10.42
C LEU A 20 1.31 15.50 -9.75
N PHE A 21 1.27 15.55 -8.42
CA PHE A 21 0.35 16.46 -7.72
C PHE A 21 0.57 17.91 -8.14
N LYS A 22 1.82 18.38 -8.17
CA LYS A 22 2.14 19.73 -8.62
C LYS A 22 1.67 20.00 -10.05
N LYS A 23 1.94 19.08 -10.99
CA LYS A 23 1.50 19.20 -12.39
C LYS A 23 -0.02 19.23 -12.54
N SER A 24 -0.74 18.56 -11.64
CA SER A 24 -2.20 18.54 -11.59
C SER A 24 -2.81 19.72 -10.82
N GLY A 25 -2.02 20.73 -10.41
CA GLY A 25 -2.51 21.86 -9.63
C GLY A 25 -2.90 21.49 -8.18
N LEU A 26 -2.31 20.43 -7.65
CA LEU A 26 -2.50 19.96 -6.28
C LEU A 26 -1.22 20.19 -5.47
N GLU A 27 -1.41 20.53 -4.20
CA GLU A 27 -0.36 20.63 -3.19
C GLU A 27 -0.51 19.46 -2.22
N MET A 28 0.54 18.65 -2.07
CA MET A 28 0.56 17.55 -1.11
C MET A 28 0.73 18.09 0.30
N VAL A 29 -0.26 17.83 1.17
CA VAL A 29 -0.30 18.30 2.56
C VAL A 29 0.39 17.30 3.48
N HIS A 30 0.13 16.02 3.28
CA HIS A 30 0.62 14.95 4.13
C HIS A 30 0.82 13.67 3.35
N ARG A 31 1.83 12.89 3.72
CA ARG A 31 2.03 11.52 3.24
C ARG A 31 2.42 10.60 4.39
N THR A 32 1.94 9.37 4.36
CA THR A 32 2.26 8.36 5.37
C THR A 32 2.18 6.95 4.79
N TRP A 33 3.11 6.10 5.21
CA TRP A 33 3.09 4.64 4.99
C TRP A 33 2.31 3.91 6.09
N ARG A 34 2.02 4.59 7.20
CA ARG A 34 1.21 4.02 8.28
C ARG A 34 -0.23 3.92 7.79
N TYR A 35 -0.90 2.83 8.17
CA TYR A 35 -2.28 2.51 7.79
C TYR A 35 -2.50 2.26 6.28
N ALA A 36 -1.47 2.37 5.46
CA ALA A 36 -1.55 2.07 4.03
C ALA A 36 -1.49 0.56 3.73
N GLY A 37 -0.95 -0.23 4.67
CA GLY A 37 -0.80 -1.67 4.53
C GLY A 37 -2.02 -2.48 4.96
N LYS A 38 -1.81 -3.79 5.11
CA LYS A 38 -2.87 -4.77 5.35
C LYS A 38 -2.62 -5.58 6.61
N HIS A 39 -3.70 -5.98 7.26
CA HIS A 39 -3.64 -6.99 8.32
C HIS A 39 -3.61 -8.38 7.69
N VAL A 40 -2.52 -9.10 7.91
CA VAL A 40 -2.33 -10.45 7.40
C VAL A 40 -2.36 -11.42 8.58
N SER A 41 -3.24 -12.42 8.53
CA SER A 41 -3.34 -13.43 9.57
C SER A 41 -2.20 -14.44 9.50
N PHE A 42 -1.76 -14.98 10.63
CA PHE A 42 -0.76 -16.05 10.63
C PHE A 42 -1.25 -17.30 9.88
N GLY A 43 -2.56 -17.56 9.92
CA GLY A 43 -3.16 -18.64 9.13
C GLY A 43 -2.94 -18.45 7.63
N PHE A 44 -3.13 -17.22 7.13
CA PHE A 44 -2.86 -16.87 5.73
C PHE A 44 -1.37 -17.05 5.40
N VAL A 45 -0.46 -16.56 6.24
CA VAL A 45 0.99 -16.71 6.02
C VAL A 45 1.39 -18.18 5.93
N ARG A 46 0.89 -19.02 6.85
CA ARG A 46 1.16 -20.47 6.86
C ARG A 46 0.63 -21.16 5.61
N GLU A 47 -0.58 -20.80 5.18
CA GLU A 47 -1.20 -21.33 3.96
C GLU A 47 -0.36 -21.01 2.73
N ARG A 48 0.12 -19.76 2.61
CA ARG A 48 0.97 -19.33 1.50
C ARG A 48 2.37 -19.92 1.54
N ALA A 49 3.00 -20.01 2.72
CA ALA A 49 4.34 -20.57 2.86
C ALA A 49 4.42 -22.05 2.43
N LYS A 50 3.35 -22.83 2.66
CA LYS A 50 3.25 -24.21 2.17
C LYS A 50 3.31 -24.31 0.64
N ARG A 51 2.81 -23.29 -0.07
CA ARG A 51 2.86 -23.23 -1.54
C ARG A 51 4.27 -22.92 -2.07
N LEU A 52 5.12 -22.29 -1.25
CA LEU A 52 6.51 -21.98 -1.62
C LEU A 52 7.42 -23.21 -1.47
N HIS A 53 7.31 -23.94 -0.36
CA HIS A 53 8.09 -25.16 -0.16
C HIS A 53 7.41 -26.15 0.82
N PRO A 54 7.38 -27.46 0.53
CA PRO A 54 6.70 -28.45 1.37
C PRO A 54 7.19 -28.51 2.83
N SER A 55 8.47 -28.25 3.08
CA SER A 55 9.05 -28.28 4.44
C SER A 55 8.51 -27.17 5.35
N MET A 56 8.02 -26.06 4.78
CA MET A 56 7.45 -24.94 5.54
C MET A 56 6.20 -25.35 6.31
N SER A 57 5.48 -26.38 5.83
CA SER A 57 4.32 -26.94 6.54
C SER A 57 4.68 -27.43 7.93
N ARG A 58 5.84 -28.08 8.09
CA ARG A 58 6.31 -28.60 9.39
C ARG A 58 6.89 -27.49 10.24
N LEU A 59 7.73 -26.64 9.65
CA LEU A 59 8.39 -25.55 10.36
C LEU A 59 7.37 -24.59 10.99
N LEU A 60 6.30 -24.28 10.27
CA LEU A 60 5.28 -23.32 10.70
C LEU A 60 4.10 -23.98 11.43
N ARG A 61 4.18 -25.28 11.76
CA ARG A 61 3.14 -25.97 12.53
C ARG A 61 2.90 -25.34 13.92
N PRO A 62 3.92 -24.91 14.68
CA PRO A 62 3.72 -24.29 16.01
C PRO A 62 2.93 -22.98 15.97
N LEU A 63 2.86 -22.30 14.82
CA LEU A 63 2.09 -21.08 14.66
C LEU A 63 0.58 -21.32 14.50
N ALA A 64 0.12 -22.57 14.41
CA ALA A 64 -1.30 -22.90 14.22
C ALA A 64 -2.27 -22.32 15.26
N PRO A 65 -1.95 -22.32 16.57
CA PRO A 65 -2.84 -21.72 17.56
C PRO A 65 -3.03 -20.21 17.35
N LEU A 66 -2.11 -19.55 16.63
CA LEU A 66 -2.12 -18.12 16.38
C LEU A 66 -2.80 -17.75 15.05
N ASP A 67 -3.45 -18.70 14.36
CA ASP A 67 -3.98 -18.49 13.01
C ASP A 67 -4.95 -17.31 12.90
N ARG A 68 -5.69 -16.99 13.97
CA ARG A 68 -6.63 -15.85 14.03
C ARG A 68 -5.96 -14.52 14.34
N LEU A 69 -4.74 -14.53 14.87
CA LEU A 69 -3.98 -13.30 15.10
C LEU A 69 -3.48 -12.75 13.77
N SER A 70 -3.44 -11.44 13.67
CA SER A 70 -2.98 -10.74 12.49
C SER A 70 -1.83 -9.80 12.82
N MET A 71 -0.92 -9.65 11.86
CA MET A 71 0.12 -8.63 11.88
C MET A 71 -0.17 -7.60 10.81
N TYR A 72 0.07 -6.33 11.13
CA TYR A 72 0.07 -5.27 10.13
C TYR A 72 1.32 -5.42 9.24
N VAL A 73 1.13 -5.40 7.93
CA VAL A 73 2.20 -5.52 6.94
C VAL A 73 2.07 -4.38 5.94
N ASN A 74 3.10 -3.55 5.87
CA ASN A 74 3.36 -2.66 4.75
C ASN A 74 4.88 -2.72 4.47
N PRO A 75 5.33 -3.33 3.35
CA PRO A 75 6.74 -3.35 2.99
C PRO A 75 7.25 -1.98 2.47
N GLY A 76 6.39 -0.96 2.46
CA GLY A 76 6.73 0.41 2.06
C GLY A 76 6.32 0.75 0.62
N ASP A 77 5.60 -0.15 -0.05
CA ASP A 77 5.10 -0.01 -1.42
C ASP A 77 3.74 0.69 -1.51
N GLU A 78 2.95 0.65 -0.44
CA GLU A 78 1.67 1.35 -0.32
C GLU A 78 1.85 2.66 0.49
N ILE A 79 1.34 3.77 -0.04
CA ILE A 79 1.39 5.11 0.59
C ILE A 79 0.00 5.77 0.55
N ILE A 80 -0.37 6.42 1.65
CA ILE A 80 -1.52 7.33 1.69
C ILE A 80 -1.00 8.75 1.52
N ALA A 81 -1.51 9.47 0.54
CA ALA A 81 -1.20 10.87 0.31
C ALA A 81 -2.48 11.72 0.35
N VAL A 82 -2.43 12.81 1.12
CA VAL A 82 -3.50 13.80 1.21
C VAL A 82 -3.02 15.05 0.47
N ALA A 83 -3.80 15.49 -0.51
CA ALA A 83 -3.53 16.68 -1.30
C ALA A 83 -4.72 17.64 -1.26
N ARG A 84 -4.43 18.93 -1.42
CA ARG A 84 -5.42 19.99 -1.58
C ARG A 84 -5.21 20.68 -2.92
N LYS A 85 -6.22 21.42 -3.41
CA LYS A 85 -6.01 22.33 -4.55
C LYS A 85 -4.94 23.34 -4.18
N ALA A 86 -3.95 23.52 -5.06
CA ALA A 86 -3.04 24.64 -4.93
C ALA A 86 -3.86 25.92 -5.05
N VAL A 87 -3.68 26.84 -4.11
CA VAL A 87 -4.19 28.20 -4.30
C VAL A 87 -3.42 28.73 -5.51
N ALA A 88 -4.13 29.14 -6.55
CA ALA A 88 -3.49 29.78 -7.69
C ALA A 88 -2.68 30.95 -7.14
N ALA A 89 -1.34 30.86 -7.19
CA ALA A 89 -0.55 32.06 -7.12
C ALA A 89 -1.01 32.91 -8.30
N ASP A 90 -1.44 34.14 -8.03
CA ASP A 90 -1.82 35.12 -9.04
C ASP A 90 -0.85 35.02 -10.21
N VAL A 91 -1.33 34.45 -11.32
CA VAL A 91 -0.59 34.48 -12.57
C VAL A 91 -0.59 35.96 -12.94
N PRO A 92 0.57 36.64 -12.98
CA PRO A 92 0.59 37.99 -13.50
C PRO A 92 0.13 37.89 -14.95
N ALA A 93 -0.98 38.57 -15.26
CA ALA A 93 -1.44 38.72 -16.63
C ALA A 93 -0.33 39.44 -17.41
N GLY A 94 0.38 38.67 -18.25
CA GLY A 94 1.35 39.15 -19.23
C GLY A 94 0.82 38.89 -20.63
#